data_AF-A0AAV7V3H6-F1
#
_entry.id   AF-A0AAV7V3H6-F1
#
_cell.length_a   1.000
_cell.length_b   1.000
_cell.length_c   1.000
_cell.angle_alpha   90.00
_cell.angle_beta   90.00
_cell.angle_gamma   90.00
#
_symmetry.space_group_name_H-M   'P 1'
#
loop_
_entity.id
_entity.type
_entity.pdbx_description
1 polymer ?
#
loop_
_entity_poly.entity_id
_entity_poly.type
_entity_poly.pdbx_seq_one_letter_code
_entity_poly.pdbx_strand_id
1 'polypeptide(L)'
;MGCIGGLQTAQTNNLDKYTVQMKTAGTERNKSASAMKASESGDPLRQEIMEAIQALRSNIEPKRDTVTIDVNLFRVDLCKVMDKVTTAEHKINGLQAVTKRLENQVQELMKQHEAAAAKLEDQEGRACHNNIRITGVPEETEGCSAELSTEDLALNKLCPKRLSNYFTIERVHRVPASPPPVGAPPRTIINRAFNFRDRDAILQTARTRGDLKWDDAIVCFFPGFTLQVQRQRRHFKKVKRTLWAKDIKYIPARLRVVEDGRSWLFQSPEEAWDYLEGCRTVDQGGSGAWERQRMPGK
;
A
#
# COMPACT_ATOMS: atom_id res chain seq x y z
N MET A 1 8.81 3.33 29.41
CA MET A 1 8.58 3.70 30.82
C MET A 1 7.82 5.01 30.83
N GLY A 2 6.61 5.06 31.41
CA GLY A 2 5.82 6.29 31.46
C GLY A 2 4.34 6.05 31.76
N CYS A 3 4.02 5.98 33.05
CA CYS A 3 2.81 6.49 33.71
C CYS A 3 1.42 6.25 33.09
N ILE A 4 0.81 5.08 33.34
CA ILE A 4 -0.68 4.92 33.31
C ILE A 4 -1.12 4.04 34.49
N GLY A 5 -0.75 4.44 35.72
CA GLY A 5 -1.11 3.73 36.96
C GLY A 5 -1.94 4.55 37.95
N GLY A 6 -2.34 5.78 37.61
CA GLY A 6 -2.87 6.75 38.57
C GLY A 6 -4.38 6.92 38.64
N LEU A 7 -5.16 6.30 37.76
CA LEU A 7 -6.61 6.60 37.63
C LEU A 7 -7.53 5.53 38.23
N GLN A 8 -7.05 4.30 38.45
CA GLN A 8 -7.88 3.22 39.03
C GLN A 8 -7.94 3.25 40.57
N THR A 9 -6.99 3.88 41.25
CA THR A 9 -6.96 3.98 42.72
C THR A 9 -7.81 5.13 43.28
N ALA A 10 -8.31 6.04 42.44
CA ALA A 10 -9.12 7.18 42.88
C ALA A 10 -10.63 6.87 42.93
N GLN A 11 -11.13 5.94 42.09
CA GLN A 11 -12.56 5.62 42.01
C GLN A 11 -13.02 4.58 43.05
N THR A 12 -12.16 3.63 43.44
CA THR A 12 -12.47 2.64 44.49
C THR A 12 -12.62 3.29 45.87
N ASN A 13 -11.86 4.36 46.15
CA ASN A 13 -11.91 5.10 47.41
C ASN A 13 -13.19 5.94 47.63
N ASN A 14 -14.00 6.17 46.60
CA ASN A 14 -15.21 6.98 46.72
C ASN A 14 -16.44 6.13 47.09
N LEU A 15 -16.53 4.91 46.55
CA LEU A 15 -17.61 3.95 46.87
C LEU A 15 -17.56 3.47 48.33
N ASP A 16 -16.36 3.32 48.91
CA ASP A 16 -16.19 2.94 50.32
C ASP A 16 -16.52 4.08 51.29
N LYS A 17 -16.39 5.35 50.88
CA LYS A 17 -16.81 6.50 51.72
C LYS A 17 -18.33 6.62 51.84
N TYR A 18 -19.06 6.32 50.77
CA TYR A 18 -20.53 6.38 50.78
C TYR A 18 -21.18 5.23 51.59
N THR A 19 -20.56 4.04 51.60
CA THR A 19 -21.07 2.90 52.40
C THR A 19 -20.87 3.08 53.90
N VAL A 20 -19.79 3.77 54.33
CA VAL A 20 -19.53 4.09 55.75
C VAL A 20 -20.46 5.19 56.28
N GLN A 21 -20.82 6.19 55.46
CA GLN A 21 -21.77 7.24 55.84
C GLN A 21 -23.21 6.72 56.00
N MET A 22 -23.63 5.74 55.21
CA MET A 22 -24.98 5.16 55.32
C MET A 22 -25.14 4.24 56.53
N LYS A 23 -24.07 3.55 56.97
CA LYS A 23 -24.10 2.71 58.18
C LYS A 23 -24.15 3.51 59.48
N THR A 24 -23.48 4.66 59.53
CA THR A 24 -23.49 5.56 60.70
C THR A 24 -24.83 6.29 60.86
N ALA A 25 -25.46 6.72 59.75
CA ALA A 25 -26.78 7.35 59.78
C ALA A 25 -27.94 6.41 60.18
N GLY A 26 -27.79 5.09 59.96
CA GLY A 26 -28.79 4.09 60.35
C GLY A 26 -28.80 3.76 61.85
N THR A 27 -27.66 3.88 62.52
CA THR A 27 -27.52 3.55 63.96
C THR A 27 -28.01 4.67 64.89
N GLU A 28 -28.00 5.92 64.43
CA GLU A 28 -28.44 7.07 65.25
C GLU A 28 -29.98 7.23 65.34
N ARG A 29 -30.75 6.66 64.41
CA ARG A 29 -32.23 6.74 64.45
C ARG A 29 -32.90 5.80 65.45
N ASN A 30 -32.20 4.81 66.01
CA ASN A 30 -32.79 3.81 66.91
C ASN A 30 -32.53 4.06 68.42
N LYS A 31 -32.00 5.22 68.81
CA LYS A 31 -31.75 5.54 70.25
C LYS A 31 -32.75 6.50 70.91
N SER A 32 -33.77 7.02 70.21
CA SER A 32 -34.70 8.01 70.77
C SER A 32 -36.14 7.54 70.97
N ALA A 33 -36.42 6.24 70.92
CA ALA A 33 -37.76 5.69 71.17
C ALA A 33 -37.81 4.84 72.44
N SER A 34 -37.53 5.45 73.59
CA SER A 34 -38.04 4.91 74.86
C SER A 34 -38.26 6.05 75.86
N ALA A 35 -39.39 5.96 76.56
CA ALA A 35 -39.92 6.84 77.61
C ALA A 35 -40.86 7.98 77.17
N MET A 36 -42.15 7.64 77.05
CA MET A 36 -43.26 8.48 77.51
C MET A 36 -44.49 7.58 77.72
N LYS A 37 -44.75 7.18 78.98
CA LYS A 37 -46.07 6.68 79.39
C LYS A 37 -47.01 7.88 79.39
N ALA A 38 -48.04 7.87 78.55
CA ALA A 38 -49.10 8.86 78.58
C ALA A 38 -50.28 8.33 79.41
N SER A 39 -50.75 9.16 80.33
CA SER A 39 -51.96 8.99 81.11
C SER A 39 -53.20 8.88 80.22
N GLU A 40 -54.10 7.97 80.60
CA GLU A 40 -55.41 7.76 80.01
C GLU A 40 -56.35 8.91 80.38
N SER A 41 -56.64 9.77 79.41
CA SER A 41 -57.84 10.61 79.38
C SER A 41 -58.29 10.67 77.92
N GLY A 42 -59.44 10.05 77.63
CA GLY A 42 -59.99 9.88 76.29
C GLY A 42 -60.56 11.18 75.73
N ASP A 43 -59.71 11.99 75.10
CA ASP A 43 -60.15 13.01 74.15
C ASP A 43 -60.41 12.33 72.78
N PRO A 44 -61.64 12.38 72.23
CA PRO A 44 -61.99 11.71 70.97
C PRO A 44 -61.09 12.18 69.81
N LEU A 45 -60.67 13.44 69.83
CA LEU A 45 -59.77 14.04 68.85
C LEU A 45 -58.37 13.41 68.88
N ARG A 46 -57.89 12.99 70.05
CA ARG A 46 -56.57 12.35 70.23
C ARG A 46 -56.58 10.91 69.72
N GLN A 47 -57.72 10.23 69.84
CA GLN A 47 -57.91 8.86 69.38
C GLN A 47 -58.02 8.79 67.85
N GLU A 48 -58.74 9.73 67.24
CA GLU A 48 -58.86 9.88 65.79
C GLU A 48 -57.52 10.22 65.12
N ILE A 49 -56.69 11.09 65.74
CA ILE A 49 -55.32 11.37 65.28
C ILE A 49 -54.43 10.12 65.35
N MET A 50 -54.53 9.32 66.42
CA MET A 50 -53.74 8.09 66.56
C MET A 50 -54.13 7.04 65.51
N GLU A 51 -55.42 6.88 65.23
CA GLU A 51 -55.89 6.01 64.14
C GLU A 51 -55.40 6.48 62.77
N ALA A 52 -55.44 7.79 62.48
CA ALA A 52 -54.92 8.35 61.24
C ALA A 52 -53.40 8.12 61.08
N ILE A 53 -52.62 8.26 62.16
CA ILE A 53 -51.18 7.96 62.17
C ILE A 53 -50.93 6.46 61.94
N GLN A 54 -51.73 5.60 62.56
CA GLN A 54 -51.62 4.14 62.39
C GLN A 54 -51.95 3.74 60.94
N ALA A 55 -52.99 4.34 60.36
CA ALA A 55 -53.38 4.13 58.96
C ALA A 55 -52.35 4.68 57.96
N LEU A 56 -51.68 5.79 58.28
CA LEU A 56 -50.57 6.29 57.47
C LEU A 56 -49.36 5.36 57.56
N ARG A 57 -49.01 4.87 58.76
CA ARG A 57 -47.92 3.90 58.93
C ARG A 57 -48.17 2.61 58.17
N SER A 58 -49.37 2.05 58.28
CA SER A 58 -49.74 0.81 57.56
C SER A 58 -49.72 0.97 56.04
N ASN A 59 -49.97 2.18 55.52
CA ASN A 59 -49.85 2.49 54.10
C ASN A 59 -48.40 2.77 53.64
N ILE A 60 -47.54 3.30 54.52
CA ILE A 60 -46.17 3.72 54.17
C ILE A 60 -45.16 2.57 54.30
N GLU A 61 -45.28 1.71 55.31
CA GLU A 61 -44.37 0.57 55.50
C GLU A 61 -44.28 -0.37 54.28
N PRO A 62 -45.39 -0.85 53.67
CA PRO A 62 -45.29 -1.71 52.50
C PRO A 62 -44.68 -1.00 51.29
N LYS A 63 -44.94 0.32 51.12
CA LYS A 63 -44.31 1.11 50.05
C LYS A 63 -42.81 1.26 50.29
N ARG A 64 -42.39 1.49 51.55
CA ARG A 64 -40.98 1.55 51.94
C ARG A 64 -40.28 0.22 51.69
N ASP A 65 -40.91 -0.89 52.06
CA ASP A 65 -40.35 -2.23 51.86
C ASP A 65 -40.21 -2.54 50.36
N THR A 66 -41.23 -2.21 49.57
CA THR A 66 -41.20 -2.32 48.09
C THR A 66 -40.03 -1.53 47.51
N VAL A 67 -39.89 -0.24 47.88
CA VAL A 67 -38.77 0.60 47.43
C VAL A 67 -37.42 0.03 47.87
N THR A 68 -37.33 -0.54 49.08
CA THR A 68 -36.10 -1.15 49.59
C THR A 68 -35.70 -2.38 48.77
N ILE A 69 -36.69 -3.21 48.39
CA ILE A 69 -36.48 -4.37 47.51
C ILE A 69 -36.01 -3.92 46.12
N ASP A 70 -36.69 -2.94 45.52
CA ASP A 70 -36.33 -2.41 44.18
C ASP A 70 -34.91 -1.83 44.17
N VAL A 71 -34.54 -1.06 45.20
CA VAL A 71 -33.18 -0.51 45.33
C VAL A 71 -32.12 -1.62 45.42
N ASN A 72 -32.42 -2.72 46.11
CA ASN A 72 -31.51 -3.86 46.19
C ASN A 72 -31.40 -4.60 44.85
N LEU A 73 -32.51 -4.78 44.13
CA LEU A 73 -32.52 -5.34 42.77
C LEU A 73 -31.70 -4.46 41.80
N PHE A 74 -31.91 -3.14 41.82
CA PHE A 74 -31.13 -2.20 41.02
C PHE A 74 -29.64 -2.27 41.34
N ARG A 75 -29.25 -2.41 42.61
CA ARG A 75 -27.85 -2.60 43.00
C ARG A 75 -27.24 -3.86 42.38
N VAL A 76 -27.98 -4.98 42.41
CA VAL A 76 -27.52 -6.24 41.82
C VAL A 76 -27.35 -6.09 40.30
N ASP A 77 -28.29 -5.45 39.62
CA ASP A 77 -28.20 -5.25 38.17
C ASP A 77 -27.09 -4.27 37.79
N LEU A 78 -26.85 -3.22 38.58
CA LEU A 78 -25.71 -2.33 38.41
C LEU A 78 -24.37 -3.08 38.54
N CYS A 79 -24.24 -3.99 39.51
CA CYS A 79 -23.06 -4.85 39.62
C CYS A 79 -22.85 -5.70 38.35
N LYS A 80 -23.92 -6.35 37.83
CA LYS A 80 -23.82 -7.13 36.59
C LYS A 80 -23.42 -6.28 35.38
N VAL A 81 -23.93 -5.05 35.29
CA VAL A 81 -23.57 -4.12 34.20
C VAL A 81 -22.10 -3.73 34.33
N MET A 82 -21.62 -3.42 35.53
CA MET A 82 -20.21 -3.09 35.79
C MET A 82 -19.28 -4.25 35.39
N ASP A 83 -19.63 -5.49 35.74
CA ASP A 83 -18.86 -6.68 35.35
C ASP A 83 -18.82 -6.88 33.83
N LYS A 84 -19.94 -6.62 33.14
CA LYS A 84 -19.99 -6.66 31.67
C LYS A 84 -19.14 -5.55 31.04
N VAL A 85 -19.18 -4.34 31.59
CA VAL A 85 -18.38 -3.20 31.10
C VAL A 85 -16.89 -3.48 31.26
N THR A 86 -16.44 -3.93 32.43
CA THR A 86 -15.03 -4.28 32.66
C THR A 86 -14.55 -5.40 31.74
N THR A 87 -15.39 -6.42 31.52
CA THR A 87 -15.09 -7.49 30.56
C THR A 87 -14.99 -6.96 29.12
N ALA A 88 -15.88 -6.05 28.72
CA ALA A 88 -15.87 -5.44 27.40
C ALA A 88 -14.62 -4.56 27.21
N GLU A 89 -14.26 -3.74 28.20
CA GLU A 89 -13.03 -2.93 28.19
C GLU A 89 -11.78 -3.80 28.04
N HIS A 90 -11.71 -4.92 28.76
CA HIS A 90 -10.57 -5.84 28.65
C HIS A 90 -10.47 -6.46 27.25
N LYS A 91 -11.61 -6.85 26.67
CA LYS A 91 -11.66 -7.34 25.28
C LYS A 91 -11.25 -6.26 24.28
N ILE A 92 -11.72 -5.01 24.45
CA ILE A 92 -11.36 -3.88 23.59
C ILE A 92 -9.86 -3.62 23.64
N ASN A 93 -9.27 -3.58 24.84
CA ASN A 93 -7.82 -3.40 25.00
C ASN A 93 -7.02 -4.53 24.33
N GLY A 94 -7.49 -5.77 24.47
CA GLY A 94 -6.90 -6.93 23.79
C GLY A 94 -6.98 -6.80 22.26
N LEU A 95 -8.14 -6.41 21.73
CA LEU A 95 -8.32 -6.16 20.30
C LEU A 95 -7.43 -5.03 19.79
N GLN A 96 -7.35 -3.91 20.51
CA GLN A 96 -6.47 -2.80 20.16
C GLN A 96 -4.99 -3.22 20.08
N ALA A 97 -4.53 -4.04 21.04
CA ALA A 97 -3.17 -4.57 21.01
C ALA A 97 -2.92 -5.49 19.80
N VAL A 98 -3.88 -6.35 19.46
CA VAL A 98 -3.80 -7.22 18.27
C VAL A 98 -3.81 -6.40 16.99
N THR A 99 -4.72 -5.42 16.86
CA THR A 99 -4.80 -4.54 15.68
C THR A 99 -3.48 -3.82 15.45
N LYS A 100 -2.90 -3.21 16.50
CA LYS A 100 -1.61 -2.53 16.38
C LYS A 100 -0.48 -3.47 15.98
N ARG A 101 -0.48 -4.70 16.49
CA ARG A 101 0.49 -5.72 16.08
C ARG A 101 0.33 -6.08 14.60
N LEU A 102 -0.90 -6.26 14.14
CA LEU A 102 -1.19 -6.58 12.74
C LEU A 102 -0.80 -5.43 11.81
N GLU A 103 -1.09 -4.18 12.17
CA GLU A 103 -0.66 -3.00 11.41
C GLU A 103 0.86 -2.97 11.22
N ASN A 104 1.62 -3.20 12.30
CA ASN A 104 3.08 -3.27 12.23
C ASN A 104 3.57 -4.41 11.34
N GLN A 105 2.93 -5.58 11.42
CA GLN A 105 3.27 -6.73 10.57
C GLN A 105 2.97 -6.44 9.10
N VAL A 106 1.85 -5.79 8.79
CA VAL A 106 1.50 -5.40 7.42
C VAL A 106 2.50 -4.40 6.87
N GLN A 107 2.89 -3.39 7.65
CA GLN A 107 3.90 -2.42 7.23
C GLN A 107 5.25 -3.08 6.93
N GLU A 108 5.70 -4.00 7.78
CA GLU A 108 6.95 -4.73 7.56
C GLU A 108 6.85 -5.64 6.33
N LEU A 109 5.73 -6.33 6.13
CA LEU A 109 5.49 -7.16 4.94
C LEU A 109 5.47 -6.31 3.66
N MET A 110 4.86 -5.13 3.69
CA MET A 110 4.87 -4.21 2.54
C MET A 110 6.30 -3.79 2.19
N LYS A 111 7.11 -3.44 3.19
CA LYS A 111 8.52 -3.08 2.99
C LYS A 111 9.34 -4.24 2.42
N GLN A 112 9.13 -5.45 2.93
CA GLN A 112 9.81 -6.64 2.42
C GLN A 112 9.37 -6.98 0.99
N HIS A 113 8.08 -6.82 0.69
CA HIS A 113 7.55 -7.02 -0.65
C HIS A 113 8.14 -6.02 -1.65
N GLU A 114 8.23 -4.73 -1.30
CA GLU A 114 8.86 -3.72 -2.15
C GLU A 114 10.34 -4.01 -2.39
N ALA A 115 11.08 -4.37 -1.34
CA ALA A 115 12.49 -4.73 -1.45
C ALA A 115 12.70 -5.98 -2.33
N ALA A 116 11.85 -7.00 -2.18
CA ALA A 116 11.88 -8.21 -3.00
C ALA A 116 11.53 -7.92 -4.45
N ALA A 117 10.49 -7.14 -4.71
CA ALA A 117 10.08 -6.73 -6.06
C ALA A 117 11.20 -5.94 -6.75
N ALA A 118 11.85 -5.02 -6.05
CA ALA A 118 13.00 -4.27 -6.58
C ALA A 118 14.18 -5.19 -6.92
N LYS A 119 14.47 -6.19 -6.08
CA LYS A 119 15.53 -7.17 -6.33
C LYS A 119 15.20 -8.08 -7.52
N LEU A 120 13.96 -8.54 -7.65
CA LEU A 120 13.51 -9.34 -8.80
C LEU A 120 13.64 -8.55 -10.10
N GLU A 121 13.21 -7.28 -10.12
CA GLU A 121 13.35 -6.42 -11.29
C GLU A 121 14.82 -6.19 -11.68
N ASP A 122 15.73 -6.00 -10.72
CA ASP A 122 17.17 -5.90 -10.99
C ASP A 122 17.74 -7.20 -11.60
N GLN A 123 17.35 -8.35 -11.05
CA GLN A 123 17.77 -9.65 -11.57
C GLN A 123 17.24 -9.92 -12.98
N GLU A 124 15.95 -9.69 -13.22
CA GLU A 124 15.34 -9.80 -14.54
C GLU A 124 15.97 -8.83 -15.53
N GLY A 125 16.26 -7.59 -15.09
CA GLY A 125 16.94 -6.58 -15.90
C GLY A 125 18.33 -7.04 -16.33
N ARG A 126 19.13 -7.60 -15.42
CA ARG A 126 20.46 -8.18 -15.73
C ARG A 126 20.34 -9.38 -16.66
N ALA A 127 19.36 -10.25 -16.45
CA ALA A 127 19.11 -11.40 -17.31
C ALA A 127 18.70 -10.98 -18.73
N CYS A 128 17.93 -9.90 -18.86
CA CYS A 128 17.52 -9.32 -20.14
C CYS A 128 18.60 -8.45 -20.80
N HIS A 129 19.70 -8.15 -20.10
CA HIS A 129 20.67 -7.17 -20.55
C HIS A 129 21.34 -7.57 -21.87
N ASN A 130 21.54 -8.86 -22.13
CA ASN A 130 22.12 -9.32 -23.38
C ASN A 130 21.09 -9.61 -24.48
N ASN A 131 19.80 -9.38 -24.19
CA ASN A 131 18.73 -9.70 -25.12
C ASN A 131 18.55 -8.60 -26.17
N ILE A 132 18.37 -9.03 -27.41
CA ILE A 132 18.02 -8.22 -28.57
C ILE A 132 16.66 -8.69 -29.06
N ARG A 133 15.75 -7.75 -29.24
CA ARG A 133 14.41 -7.97 -29.76
C ARG A 133 14.41 -7.63 -31.25
N ILE A 134 14.12 -8.60 -32.10
CA ILE A 134 14.02 -8.43 -33.55
C ILE A 134 12.56 -8.53 -33.96
N THR A 135 12.07 -7.57 -34.73
CA THR A 135 10.68 -7.55 -35.23
C THR A 135 10.65 -7.44 -36.74
N GLY A 136 9.62 -8.01 -37.37
CA GLY A 136 9.43 -7.94 -38.83
C GLY A 136 10.00 -9.13 -39.60
N VAL A 137 10.61 -10.11 -38.90
CA VAL A 137 11.11 -11.34 -39.54
C VAL A 137 9.92 -12.23 -39.89
N PRO A 138 9.69 -12.54 -41.18
CA PRO A 138 8.57 -13.40 -41.58
C PRO A 138 8.64 -14.76 -40.87
N GLU A 139 7.50 -15.37 -40.58
CA GLU A 139 7.48 -16.71 -39.95
C GLU A 139 8.16 -17.74 -40.86
N GLU A 140 8.82 -18.73 -40.27
CA GLU A 140 9.45 -19.88 -40.96
C GLU A 140 10.62 -19.54 -41.93
N THR A 141 11.07 -18.29 -41.97
CA THR A 141 12.24 -17.85 -42.79
C THR A 141 13.60 -18.00 -42.09
N GLU A 142 13.61 -18.51 -40.87
CA GLU A 142 14.82 -18.67 -40.06
C GLU A 142 15.68 -19.87 -40.49
N GLY A 143 15.14 -20.75 -41.31
CA GLY A 143 15.79 -21.99 -41.74
C GLY A 143 15.95 -22.99 -40.59
N CYS A 144 16.94 -23.89 -40.72
CA CYS A 144 17.15 -24.99 -39.77
C CYS A 144 17.70 -24.53 -38.40
N SER A 145 18.38 -23.37 -38.33
CA SER A 145 18.86 -22.78 -37.09
C SER A 145 18.70 -21.26 -37.12
N ALA A 146 17.80 -20.77 -36.26
CA ALA A 146 17.54 -19.35 -36.11
C ALA A 146 18.74 -18.60 -35.52
N GLU A 147 19.55 -19.27 -34.69
CA GLU A 147 20.83 -18.78 -34.17
C GLU A 147 21.76 -18.41 -35.32
N LEU A 148 22.08 -19.37 -36.20
CA LEU A 148 23.01 -19.16 -37.31
C LEU A 148 22.50 -18.09 -38.29
N SER A 149 21.22 -18.11 -38.60
CA SER A 149 20.62 -17.12 -39.52
C SER A 149 20.68 -15.70 -38.95
N THR A 150 20.47 -15.54 -37.64
CA THR A 150 20.55 -14.23 -37.00
C THR A 150 21.99 -13.78 -36.75
N GLU A 151 22.93 -14.71 -36.55
CA GLU A 151 24.37 -14.45 -36.54
C GLU A 151 24.86 -13.95 -37.90
N ASP A 152 24.49 -14.65 -38.97
CA ASP A 152 24.82 -14.29 -40.35
C ASP A 152 24.31 -12.89 -40.69
N LEU A 153 23.05 -12.58 -40.33
CA LEU A 153 22.49 -11.25 -40.51
C LEU A 153 23.32 -10.18 -39.78
N ALA A 154 23.72 -10.45 -38.53
CA ALA A 154 24.48 -9.50 -37.73
C ALA A 154 25.90 -9.29 -38.30
N LEU A 155 26.59 -10.38 -38.66
CA LEU A 155 27.95 -10.35 -39.18
C LEU A 155 27.99 -9.80 -40.60
N ASN A 156 27.22 -10.36 -41.52
CA ASN A 156 27.35 -10.03 -42.94
C ASN A 156 26.53 -8.82 -43.35
N LYS A 157 25.32 -8.67 -42.80
CA LYS A 157 24.39 -7.61 -43.25
C LYS A 157 24.33 -6.41 -42.34
N LEU A 158 24.68 -6.47 -41.06
CA LEU A 158 24.52 -5.34 -40.14
C LEU A 158 25.86 -4.70 -39.69
N CYS A 159 26.82 -5.49 -39.23
CA CYS A 159 27.96 -5.00 -38.46
C CYS A 159 29.29 -5.78 -38.65
N PRO A 160 29.73 -6.05 -39.90
CA PRO A 160 30.86 -6.96 -40.16
C PRO A 160 32.19 -6.56 -39.51
N LYS A 161 32.38 -5.27 -39.22
CA LYS A 161 33.66 -4.73 -38.72
C LYS A 161 33.65 -4.30 -37.24
N ARG A 162 32.52 -4.39 -36.52
CA ARG A 162 32.46 -3.97 -35.11
C ARG A 162 32.13 -5.08 -34.12
N LEU A 163 31.80 -6.28 -34.59
CA LEU A 163 31.58 -7.45 -33.74
C LEU A 163 32.90 -8.12 -33.41
N SER A 164 32.96 -8.77 -32.26
CA SER A 164 34.08 -9.61 -31.86
C SER A 164 34.25 -10.80 -32.81
N ASN A 165 35.49 -11.29 -32.95
CA ASN A 165 35.80 -12.50 -33.72
C ASN A 165 35.11 -13.76 -33.15
N TYR A 166 34.70 -13.71 -31.88
CA TYR A 166 34.00 -14.78 -31.18
C TYR A 166 32.51 -14.45 -30.95
N PHE A 167 31.94 -13.57 -31.78
CA PHE A 167 30.52 -13.23 -31.68
C PHE A 167 29.67 -14.48 -31.89
N THR A 168 28.82 -14.76 -30.90
CA THR A 168 27.87 -15.86 -30.92
C THR A 168 26.56 -15.45 -30.26
N ILE A 169 25.48 -16.09 -30.69
CA ILE A 169 24.15 -15.99 -30.13
C ILE A 169 23.88 -17.27 -29.33
N GLU A 170 23.65 -17.09 -28.03
CA GLU A 170 23.45 -18.20 -27.10
C GLU A 170 22.10 -18.89 -27.33
N ARG A 171 21.07 -18.10 -27.66
CA ARG A 171 19.70 -18.59 -27.81
C ARG A 171 18.87 -17.67 -28.69
N VAL A 172 18.04 -18.28 -29.54
CA VAL A 172 17.02 -17.59 -30.32
C VAL A 172 15.66 -18.24 -30.09
N HIS A 173 14.61 -17.43 -29.94
CA HIS A 173 13.24 -17.93 -29.86
C HIS A 173 12.21 -16.86 -30.23
N ARG A 174 11.06 -17.29 -30.75
CA ARG A 174 9.90 -16.42 -31.02
C ARG A 174 9.02 -16.24 -29.78
N VAL A 175 8.46 -15.04 -29.65
CA VAL A 175 7.51 -14.65 -28.59
C VAL A 175 6.30 -13.94 -29.21
N PRO A 176 5.05 -14.35 -28.89
CA PRO A 176 4.68 -15.48 -28.01
C PRO A 176 4.96 -16.87 -28.62
N ALA A 177 4.91 -17.93 -27.80
CA ALA A 177 5.25 -19.29 -28.25
C ALA A 177 4.28 -19.81 -29.34
N SER A 178 3.01 -19.44 -29.28
CA SER A 178 2.01 -19.79 -30.29
C SER A 178 2.06 -18.84 -31.49
N PRO A 179 1.90 -19.36 -32.73
CA PRO A 179 1.85 -18.53 -33.92
C PRO A 179 0.60 -17.63 -33.91
N PRO A 180 0.68 -16.44 -34.52
CA PRO A 180 -0.44 -15.52 -34.56
C PRO A 180 -1.44 -15.95 -35.65
N PRO A 181 -2.69 -15.42 -35.64
CA PRO A 181 -3.66 -15.69 -36.69
C PRO A 181 -3.15 -15.30 -38.08
N VAL A 182 -3.68 -15.94 -39.13
CA VAL A 182 -3.35 -15.59 -40.52
C VAL A 182 -3.60 -14.10 -40.76
N GLY A 183 -2.60 -13.40 -41.30
CA GLY A 183 -2.66 -11.94 -41.57
C GLY A 183 -2.24 -11.04 -40.41
N ALA A 184 -1.98 -11.59 -39.22
CA ALA A 184 -1.40 -10.84 -38.12
C ALA A 184 0.11 -10.58 -38.33
N PRO A 185 0.69 -9.55 -37.69
CA PRO A 185 2.12 -9.26 -37.82
C PRO A 185 3.00 -10.43 -37.33
N PRO A 186 4.18 -10.66 -37.93
CA PRO A 186 5.08 -11.72 -37.50
C PRO A 186 5.50 -11.59 -36.04
N ARG A 187 5.76 -12.72 -35.40
CA ARG A 187 6.22 -12.73 -34.01
C ARG A 187 7.58 -12.06 -33.88
N THR A 188 7.77 -11.54 -32.69
CA THR A 188 9.05 -11.00 -32.29
C THR A 188 10.01 -12.16 -32.01
N ILE A 189 11.24 -12.05 -32.49
CA ILE A 189 12.34 -12.92 -32.09
C ILE A 189 13.09 -12.27 -30.94
N ILE A 190 13.44 -13.05 -29.92
CA ILE A 190 14.36 -12.65 -28.86
C ILE A 190 15.65 -13.44 -29.00
N ASN A 191 16.74 -12.72 -29.26
CA ASN A 191 18.09 -13.25 -29.34
C ASN A 191 18.83 -12.90 -28.07
N ARG A 192 19.57 -13.85 -27.50
CA ARG A 192 20.52 -13.57 -26.42
C ARG A 192 21.93 -13.57 -26.98
N ALA A 193 22.56 -12.40 -27.07
CA ALA A 193 23.97 -12.33 -27.44
C ALA A 193 24.83 -12.85 -26.29
N PHE A 194 25.95 -13.52 -26.61
CA PHE A 194 26.86 -13.99 -25.56
C PHE A 194 27.50 -12.83 -24.80
N ASN A 195 27.87 -11.76 -25.51
CA ASN A 195 28.54 -10.58 -24.94
C ASN A 195 27.68 -9.32 -25.07
N PHE A 196 27.62 -8.56 -23.97
CA PHE A 196 26.94 -7.27 -23.93
C PHE A 196 27.50 -6.25 -24.94
N ARG A 197 28.83 -6.24 -25.13
CA ARG A 197 29.48 -5.29 -26.05
C ARG A 197 29.03 -5.48 -27.50
N ASP A 198 28.94 -6.73 -27.94
CA ASP A 198 28.48 -7.08 -29.28
C ASP A 198 26.99 -6.71 -29.45
N ARG A 199 26.18 -6.98 -28.42
CA ARG A 199 24.78 -6.56 -28.39
C ARG A 199 24.64 -5.04 -28.54
N ASP A 200 25.43 -4.26 -27.84
CA ASP A 200 25.40 -2.80 -27.94
C ASP A 200 25.88 -2.30 -29.31
N ALA A 201 26.90 -2.93 -29.88
CA ALA A 201 27.37 -2.62 -31.23
C ALA A 201 26.27 -2.90 -32.28
N ILE A 202 25.56 -4.03 -32.18
CA ILE A 202 24.40 -4.37 -33.02
C ILE A 202 23.33 -3.29 -32.90
N LEU A 203 22.88 -2.98 -31.68
CA LEU A 203 21.79 -2.02 -31.46
C LEU A 203 22.17 -0.61 -31.89
N GLN A 204 23.42 -0.19 -31.69
CA GLN A 204 23.88 1.11 -32.15
C GLN A 204 23.92 1.17 -33.69
N THR A 205 24.45 0.13 -34.33
CA THR A 205 24.57 0.08 -35.78
C THR A 205 23.21 0.01 -36.46
N ALA A 206 22.27 -0.78 -35.91
CA ALA A 206 20.89 -0.85 -36.38
C ALA A 206 20.17 0.50 -36.31
N ARG A 207 20.46 1.33 -35.29
CA ARG A 207 19.89 2.68 -35.20
C ARG A 207 20.43 3.64 -36.25
N THR A 208 21.69 3.51 -36.66
CA THR A 208 22.34 4.45 -37.59
C THR A 208 22.23 4.05 -39.05
N ARG A 209 22.07 2.76 -39.33
CA ARG A 209 22.16 2.21 -40.70
C ARG A 209 20.87 2.36 -41.51
N GLY A 210 19.73 2.57 -40.86
CA GLY A 210 18.41 2.62 -41.51
C GLY A 210 17.80 1.23 -41.69
N ASP A 211 16.89 1.09 -42.66
CA ASP A 211 16.12 -0.15 -42.88
C ASP A 211 17.04 -1.33 -43.24
N LEU A 212 16.99 -2.39 -42.42
CA LEU A 212 17.64 -3.66 -42.72
C LEU A 212 16.60 -4.63 -43.30
N LYS A 213 17.00 -5.45 -44.28
CA LYS A 213 16.12 -6.45 -44.89
C LYS A 213 16.50 -7.89 -44.51
N TRP A 214 15.48 -8.68 -44.21
CA TRP A 214 15.50 -10.15 -44.09
C TRP A 214 14.51 -10.71 -45.10
N ASP A 215 14.97 -11.45 -46.11
CA ASP A 215 14.14 -11.94 -47.22
C ASP A 215 13.13 -10.90 -47.73
N ASP A 216 13.68 -9.73 -48.09
CA ASP A 216 12.96 -8.54 -48.55
C ASP A 216 12.01 -7.84 -47.55
N ALA A 217 11.79 -8.42 -46.36
CA ALA A 217 11.05 -7.79 -45.28
C ALA A 217 11.92 -6.87 -44.43
N ILE A 218 11.39 -5.71 -44.05
CA ILE A 218 12.10 -4.75 -43.18
C ILE A 218 12.12 -5.29 -41.74
N VAL A 219 13.31 -5.38 -41.17
CA VAL A 219 13.54 -5.86 -39.80
C VAL A 219 14.11 -4.76 -38.91
N CYS A 220 13.60 -4.69 -37.68
CA CYS A 220 13.99 -3.70 -36.70
C CYS A 220 14.58 -4.36 -35.45
N PHE A 221 15.61 -3.75 -34.88
CA PHE A 221 16.30 -4.23 -33.67
C PHE A 221 16.04 -3.29 -32.50
N PHE A 222 15.64 -3.87 -31.38
CA PHE A 222 15.38 -3.16 -30.14
C PHE A 222 16.08 -3.84 -28.97
N PRO A 223 16.44 -3.11 -27.91
CA PRO A 223 16.91 -3.74 -26.68
C PRO A 223 15.81 -4.60 -26.04
N GLY A 224 16.20 -5.73 -25.46
CA GLY A 224 15.35 -6.51 -24.57
C GLY A 224 15.13 -5.78 -23.24
N PHE A 225 13.88 -5.63 -22.83
CA PHE A 225 13.50 -4.98 -21.56
C PHE A 225 12.57 -5.89 -20.77
N THR A 226 12.62 -5.79 -19.45
CA THR A 226 11.63 -6.41 -18.55
C THR A 226 10.22 -5.89 -18.85
N LEU A 227 9.21 -6.63 -18.41
CA LEU A 227 7.81 -6.23 -18.61
C LEU A 227 7.52 -4.88 -17.93
N GLN A 228 8.08 -4.65 -16.74
CA GLN A 228 7.92 -3.41 -15.99
C GLN A 228 8.51 -2.21 -16.76
N VAL A 229 9.75 -2.32 -17.25
CA VAL A 229 10.37 -1.25 -18.06
C VAL A 229 9.59 -1.03 -19.37
N GLN A 230 9.08 -2.09 -20.00
CA GLN A 230 8.22 -1.94 -21.18
C GLN A 230 6.93 -1.18 -20.86
N ARG A 231 6.29 -1.46 -19.71
CA ARG A 231 5.09 -0.73 -19.24
C ARG A 231 5.40 0.73 -18.96
N GLN A 232 6.48 1.02 -18.24
CA GLN A 232 6.95 2.40 -17.98
C GLN A 232 7.19 3.16 -19.29
N ARG A 233 7.93 2.58 -20.23
CA ARG A 233 8.18 3.19 -21.55
C ARG A 233 6.89 3.40 -22.34
N ARG A 234 5.87 2.55 -22.18
CA ARG A 234 4.57 2.69 -22.85
C ARG A 234 3.74 3.82 -22.22
N HIS A 235 3.87 4.00 -20.92
CA HIS A 235 3.18 5.05 -20.18
C HIS A 235 3.52 6.45 -20.72
N PHE A 236 4.80 6.70 -21.03
CA PHE A 236 5.26 7.95 -21.63
C PHE A 236 5.13 8.03 -23.16
N LYS A 237 4.36 7.15 -23.82
CA LYS A 237 4.31 7.08 -25.31
C LYS A 237 3.90 8.41 -25.94
N LYS A 238 2.87 9.08 -25.40
CA LYS A 238 2.39 10.36 -25.93
C LYS A 238 3.40 11.48 -25.71
N VAL A 239 3.90 11.63 -24.47
CA VAL A 239 4.91 12.62 -24.09
C VAL A 239 6.17 12.52 -24.96
N LYS A 240 6.67 11.29 -25.18
CA LYS A 240 7.84 11.05 -26.04
C LYS A 240 7.64 11.48 -27.48
N ARG A 241 6.43 11.32 -28.02
CA ARG A 241 6.11 11.78 -29.38
C ARG A 241 6.20 13.30 -29.47
N THR A 242 5.71 14.00 -28.46
CA THR A 242 5.80 15.46 -28.37
C THR A 242 7.25 15.93 -28.20
N LEU A 243 8.01 15.32 -27.29
CA LEU A 243 9.44 15.61 -27.09
C LEU A 243 10.23 15.42 -28.38
N TRP A 244 9.97 14.32 -29.10
CA TRP A 244 10.58 14.05 -30.39
C TRP A 244 10.22 15.11 -31.44
N ALA A 245 8.94 15.50 -31.53
CA ALA A 245 8.51 16.54 -32.47
C ALA A 245 9.12 17.92 -32.16
N LYS A 246 9.49 18.18 -30.90
CA LYS A 246 10.18 19.40 -30.46
C LYS A 246 11.72 19.29 -30.51
N ASP A 247 12.28 18.18 -31.01
CA ASP A 247 13.73 17.88 -31.02
C ASP A 247 14.41 17.92 -29.63
N ILE A 248 13.66 17.57 -28.58
CA ILE A 248 14.16 17.54 -27.21
C ILE A 248 14.73 16.15 -26.89
N LYS A 249 15.95 16.11 -26.34
CA LYS A 249 16.63 14.86 -25.99
C LYS A 249 16.02 14.23 -24.74
N TYR A 250 15.78 12.93 -24.76
CA TYR A 250 15.27 12.21 -23.59
C TYR A 250 15.74 10.76 -23.45
N ILE A 251 15.72 10.24 -22.22
CA ILE A 251 15.90 8.82 -21.88
C ILE A 251 14.52 8.23 -21.55
N PRO A 252 14.07 7.13 -22.18
CA PRO A 252 12.66 6.73 -22.17
C PRO A 252 12.15 5.87 -20.99
N ALA A 253 12.99 5.21 -20.20
CA ALA A 253 12.56 4.24 -19.18
C ALA A 253 12.14 4.92 -17.86
N ARG A 254 13.05 5.68 -17.26
CA ARG A 254 12.72 6.77 -16.35
C ARG A 254 12.78 8.02 -17.22
N LEU A 255 11.63 8.61 -17.57
CA LEU A 255 11.59 9.68 -18.54
C LEU A 255 12.50 10.81 -18.04
N ARG A 256 13.68 10.93 -18.65
CA ARG A 256 14.64 11.98 -18.33
C ARG A 256 14.76 12.90 -19.52
N VAL A 257 14.35 14.14 -19.39
CA VAL A 257 14.53 15.16 -20.43
C VAL A 257 15.87 15.85 -20.19
N VAL A 258 16.63 16.10 -21.25
CA VAL A 258 17.90 16.83 -21.21
C VAL A 258 17.81 18.04 -22.13
N GLU A 259 17.87 19.23 -21.54
CA GLU A 259 17.77 20.53 -22.21
C GLU A 259 18.78 21.47 -21.57
N ASP A 260 19.57 22.17 -22.39
CA ASP A 260 20.57 23.16 -21.94
C ASP A 260 21.51 22.69 -20.80
N GLY A 261 21.93 21.42 -20.85
CA GLY A 261 22.81 20.82 -19.85
C GLY A 261 22.13 20.46 -18.52
N ARG A 262 20.82 20.72 -18.38
CA ARG A 262 20.01 20.30 -17.24
C ARG A 262 19.27 19.00 -17.56
N SER A 263 18.98 18.23 -16.52
CA SER A 263 18.19 17.02 -16.66
C SER A 263 17.05 16.95 -15.67
N TRP A 264 15.84 16.71 -16.18
CA TRP A 264 14.63 16.55 -15.38
C TRP A 264 14.17 15.12 -15.45
N LEU A 265 13.79 14.55 -14.32
CA LEU A 265 13.33 13.18 -14.21
C LEU A 265 11.85 13.18 -13.84
N PHE A 266 11.02 12.54 -14.66
CA PHE A 266 9.58 12.47 -14.46
C PHE A 266 9.16 11.09 -13.96
N GLN A 267 8.32 11.07 -12.94
CA GLN A 267 7.74 9.84 -12.41
C GLN A 267 6.40 9.52 -13.08
N SER A 268 5.66 10.55 -13.51
CA SER A 268 4.37 10.40 -14.19
C SER A 268 4.30 11.16 -15.52
N PRO A 269 3.45 10.72 -16.47
CA PRO A 269 3.23 11.42 -17.73
C PRO A 269 2.61 12.81 -17.53
N GLU A 270 1.77 12.98 -16.51
CA GLU A 270 1.14 14.27 -16.15
C GLU A 270 2.21 15.29 -15.78
N GLU A 271 3.15 14.93 -14.90
CA GLU A 271 4.28 15.78 -14.52
C GLU A 271 5.13 16.19 -15.74
N ALA A 272 5.31 15.27 -16.69
CA ALA A 272 6.03 15.54 -17.93
C ALA A 272 5.24 16.40 -18.93
N TRP A 273 3.91 16.33 -18.90
CA TRP A 273 3.03 17.20 -19.68
C TRP A 273 3.02 18.61 -19.12
N ASP A 274 2.91 18.75 -17.81
CA ASP A 274 3.00 20.04 -17.11
C ASP A 274 4.31 20.75 -17.46
N TYR A 275 5.44 20.01 -17.50
CA TYR A 275 6.72 20.52 -18.00
C TYR A 275 6.65 21.01 -19.46
N LEU A 276 6.02 20.24 -20.34
CA LEU A 276 5.88 20.58 -21.76
C LEU A 276 4.94 21.77 -22.02
N GLU A 277 4.01 22.03 -21.11
CA GLU A 277 3.05 23.15 -21.12
C GLU A 277 3.58 24.39 -20.38
N GLY A 278 4.72 24.30 -19.68
CA GLY A 278 5.32 25.41 -18.94
C GLY A 278 4.74 25.62 -17.53
N CYS A 279 3.95 24.67 -17.02
CA CYS A 279 3.29 24.72 -15.73
C CYS A 279 4.16 24.01 -14.66
N ARG A 280 5.11 24.74 -14.05
CA ARG A 280 5.98 24.38 -12.89
C ARG A 280 7.37 23.77 -13.20
N THR A 281 8.30 24.17 -12.33
CA THR A 281 9.70 23.74 -12.23
C THR A 281 9.81 22.38 -11.52
N VAL A 282 10.35 21.38 -12.22
CA VAL A 282 10.64 20.05 -11.66
C VAL A 282 12.04 20.03 -11.02
N ASP A 283 12.17 19.24 -9.96
CA ASP A 283 13.32 19.15 -9.06
C ASP A 283 14.63 18.81 -9.80
N GLN A 284 15.73 19.46 -9.41
CA GLN A 284 17.01 19.40 -10.12
C GLN A 284 17.73 18.07 -9.86
N GLY A 285 17.68 17.14 -10.82
CA GLY A 285 18.51 15.94 -10.82
C GLY A 285 19.93 16.24 -11.29
N GLY A 286 20.91 16.15 -10.38
CA GLY A 286 22.30 16.60 -10.51
C GLY A 286 23.04 16.34 -11.84
N SER A 287 23.97 17.26 -12.14
CA SER A 287 24.74 17.34 -13.37
C SER A 287 25.65 16.11 -13.57
N GLY A 288 25.49 15.44 -14.71
CA GLY A 288 26.48 14.52 -15.24
C GLY A 288 26.63 14.78 -16.73
N ALA A 289 27.82 15.22 -17.14
CA ALA A 289 28.17 15.50 -18.52
C ALA A 289 28.05 14.23 -19.38
N TRP A 290 27.06 14.19 -20.27
CA TRP A 290 26.90 13.14 -21.28
C TRP A 290 26.57 13.77 -22.62
N GLU A 291 27.60 14.34 -23.23
CA GLU A 291 27.54 14.71 -24.64
C GLU A 291 27.71 13.45 -25.48
N ARG A 292 26.62 12.96 -26.10
CA ARG A 292 26.70 12.24 -27.38
C ARG A 292 25.34 12.16 -28.08
N GLN A 293 25.40 12.60 -29.34
CA GLN A 293 24.57 12.24 -30.50
C GLN A 293 23.31 13.07 -30.76
N ARG A 294 23.53 14.03 -31.66
CA ARG A 294 22.57 14.64 -32.58
C ARG A 294 22.03 13.57 -33.53
N MET A 295 20.72 13.59 -33.74
CA MET A 295 20.00 12.82 -34.76
C MET A 295 20.18 13.51 -36.13
N PRO A 296 20.48 12.76 -37.20
CA PRO A 296 19.92 13.05 -38.52
C PRO A 296 18.86 11.98 -38.83
N GLY A 297 17.67 12.46 -39.24
CA GLY A 297 16.49 11.63 -39.44
C GLY A 297 16.54 10.75 -40.69
N LYS A 298 15.75 9.67 -40.63
CA LYS A 298 14.60 9.38 -41.50
C LYS A 298 13.63 8.51 -40.69
#